data_AF-A0AAW2T6S7-F1
#
_entry.id   AF-A0AAW2T6S7-F1
#
_cell.length_a   1.000
_cell.length_b   1.000
_cell.length_c   1.000
_cell.angle_alpha   90.00
_cell.angle_beta   90.00
_cell.angle_gamma   90.00
#
_symmetry.space_group_name_H-M   'P 1'
#
loop_
_entity.id
_entity.type
_entity.pdbx_description
1 polymer ?
#
loop_
_entity_poly.entity_id
_entity_poly.type
_entity_poly.pdbx_seq_one_letter_code
_entity_poly.pdbx_strand_id
1 'polypeptide(L)'
;MVSLPLTMGRGTTRKTCLLKFLVVDVPSTYNVILGGVGEVQGDPLQSRRCYVKVVPKGQKWNVDDAPDQIPPSKKGKTPEGENSEETETTAKVQPVEKLLNIEIIPGNPEKTTRIGSHLGEEAKKEITLCLQRNADIFAWTPQDLQGIDPQVITHHLNIDPSYKLVKQKKRHFGPEKDRIIQAEVNKLMAAGYIEEIQFPE
;
A
#
# COMPACT_ATOMS: atom_id res chain seq x y z
N MET A 1 24.56 -7.50 -14.92
CA MET A 1 24.39 -8.01 -13.54
C MET A 1 25.33 -7.25 -12.63
N VAL A 2 24.86 -6.77 -11.47
CA VAL A 2 25.66 -6.06 -10.45
C VAL A 2 25.66 -6.86 -9.16
N SER A 3 26.79 -6.92 -8.45
CA SER A 3 26.87 -7.58 -7.15
C SER A 3 26.79 -6.54 -6.05
N LEU A 4 25.75 -6.60 -5.20
CA LEU A 4 25.56 -5.65 -4.10
C LEU A 4 25.55 -6.41 -2.76
N PRO A 5 26.15 -5.84 -1.70
CA PRO A 5 26.09 -6.43 -0.37
C PRO A 5 24.68 -6.26 0.20
N LEU A 6 23.96 -7.36 0.38
CA LEU A 6 22.71 -7.39 1.13
C LEU A 6 23.01 -7.79 2.57
N THR A 7 22.49 -7.03 3.52
CA THR A 7 22.62 -7.36 4.94
C THR A 7 21.25 -7.69 5.52
N MET A 8 21.15 -8.86 6.17
CA MET A 8 19.91 -9.39 6.73
C MET A 8 20.09 -9.80 8.19
N GLY A 9 19.05 -9.67 9.00
CA GLY A 9 19.07 -9.95 10.44
C GLY A 9 19.31 -8.71 11.31
N ARG A 10 19.11 -8.84 12.63
CA ARG A 10 19.28 -7.74 13.60
C ARG A 10 20.26 -8.13 14.70
N GLY A 11 21.01 -7.15 15.19
CA GLY A 11 21.97 -7.34 16.29
C GLY A 11 23.03 -8.38 15.95
N THR A 12 23.19 -9.38 16.82
CA THR A 12 24.20 -10.44 16.68
C THR A 12 23.91 -11.45 15.56
N THR A 13 22.69 -11.47 15.01
CA THR A 13 22.32 -12.36 13.89
C THR A 13 22.47 -11.71 12.52
N ARG A 14 23.03 -10.49 12.47
CA ARG A 14 23.29 -9.76 11.22
C ARG A 14 24.29 -10.50 10.35
N LYS A 15 23.87 -10.89 9.15
CA LYS A 15 24.72 -11.50 8.12
C LYS A 15 24.70 -10.67 6.85
N THR A 16 25.87 -10.45 6.26
CA THR A 16 26.02 -9.77 4.97
C THR A 16 26.44 -10.78 3.91
N CYS A 17 25.68 -10.87 2.83
CA CYS A 17 25.98 -11.70 1.67
C CYS A 17 25.97 -10.85 0.40
N LEU A 18 26.85 -11.19 -0.55
CA LEU A 18 26.85 -10.55 -1.87
C LEU A 18 25.81 -11.24 -2.75
N LEU A 19 24.81 -10.49 -3.19
CA LEU A 19 23.79 -10.99 -4.11
C LEU A 19 23.99 -10.35 -5.49
N LYS A 20 23.76 -11.16 -6.53
CA LYS A 20 23.80 -10.70 -7.93
C LYS A 20 22.41 -10.23 -8.33
N PHE A 21 22.32 -8.98 -8.75
CA PHE A 21 21.12 -8.36 -9.26
C PHE A 21 21.22 -8.19 -10.78
N LEU A 22 20.12 -8.46 -11.49
CA LEU A 22 19.95 -8.03 -12.87
C LEU A 22 19.39 -6.60 -12.82
N VAL A 23 20.15 -5.65 -13.36
CA VAL A 23 19.66 -4.27 -13.55
C VAL A 23 19.00 -4.22 -14.91
N VAL A 24 17.72 -3.92 -14.93
CA VAL A 24 16.93 -3.74 -16.15
C VAL A 24 16.60 -2.26 -16.25
N ASP A 25 17.11 -1.61 -17.29
CA ASP A 25 16.82 -0.21 -17.58
C ASP A 25 15.49 -0.12 -18.33
N VAL A 26 14.42 0.14 -17.58
CA VAL A 26 13.05 0.30 -18.12
C VAL A 26 12.43 1.57 -17.56
N PRO A 27 11.70 2.35 -18.38
CA PRO A 27 11.00 3.54 -17.92
C PRO A 27 9.87 3.13 -16.96
N SER A 28 10.16 3.19 -15.66
CA SER A 28 9.22 2.94 -14.57
C SER A 28 9.12 4.17 -13.69
N THR A 29 7.94 4.43 -13.13
CA THR A 29 7.72 5.49 -12.14
C THR A 29 8.41 5.20 -10.80
N TYR A 30 8.84 3.96 -10.57
CA TYR A 30 9.54 3.53 -9.37
C TYR A 30 10.72 2.60 -9.71
N ASN A 31 11.78 2.70 -8.93
CA ASN A 31 12.83 1.68 -8.92
C ASN A 31 12.30 0.45 -8.16
N VAL A 32 12.22 -0.71 -8.81
CA VAL A 32 11.69 -1.95 -8.22
C VAL A 32 12.81 -2.98 -8.11
N ILE A 33 13.01 -3.54 -6.91
CA ILE A 33 13.87 -4.71 -6.70
C ILE A 33 12.97 -5.95 -6.75
N LEU A 34 13.00 -6.67 -7.87
CA LEU A 34 12.25 -7.91 -8.06
C LEU A 34 13.11 -9.09 -7.57
N GLY A 35 12.80 -9.60 -6.36
CA GLY A 35 13.37 -10.83 -5.82
C GLY A 35 14.00 -10.69 -4.43
N GLY A 36 13.49 -11.49 -3.48
CA GLY A 36 14.01 -11.65 -2.12
C GLY A 36 13.13 -11.02 -1.05
N VAL A 37 12.83 -11.78 0.02
CA VAL A 37 12.24 -11.23 1.27
C VAL A 37 13.40 -10.60 2.05
N GLY A 38 13.51 -9.28 1.98
CA GLY A 38 14.41 -8.48 2.80
C GLY A 38 13.61 -7.55 3.71
N GLU A 39 14.00 -7.44 4.97
CA GLU A 39 13.43 -6.45 5.88
C GLU A 39 13.91 -5.05 5.46
N VAL A 40 12.99 -4.21 4.97
CA VAL A 40 13.26 -2.81 4.64
C VAL A 40 12.98 -1.96 5.87
N GLN A 41 14.02 -1.43 6.52
CA GLN A 41 13.84 -0.35 7.48
C GLN A 41 13.76 0.98 6.72
N GLY A 42 12.54 1.52 6.59
CA GLY A 42 12.33 2.85 6.06
C GLY A 42 12.71 3.91 7.10
N ASP A 43 13.44 4.94 6.68
CA ASP A 43 13.64 6.16 7.46
C ASP A 43 12.40 7.05 7.29
N PRO A 44 11.56 7.20 8.33
CA PRO A 44 10.30 7.95 8.23
C PRO A 44 10.53 9.43 7.88
N LEU A 45 11.66 10.02 8.30
CA LEU A 45 12.02 11.41 8.00
C LEU A 45 12.34 11.56 6.52
N GLN A 46 13.11 10.64 5.94
CA GLN A 46 13.45 10.68 4.52
C GLN A 46 12.23 10.41 3.65
N SER A 47 11.39 9.43 4.01
CA SER A 47 10.11 9.21 3.32
C SER A 47 9.23 10.46 3.34
N ARG A 48 9.14 11.16 4.47
CA ARG A 48 8.39 12.42 4.58
C ARG A 48 9.01 13.53 3.72
N ARG A 49 10.34 13.68 3.72
CA ARG A 49 11.04 14.66 2.86
C ARG A 49 10.80 14.40 1.39
N CYS A 50 10.82 13.14 0.96
CA CYS A 50 10.51 12.76 -0.42
C CYS A 50 9.05 13.08 -0.76
N TYR A 51 8.11 12.73 0.11
CA TYR A 51 6.69 13.03 -0.11
C TYR A 51 6.43 14.53 -0.25
N VAL A 52 6.96 15.35 0.68
CA VAL A 52 6.77 16.81 0.67
C VAL A 52 7.41 17.48 -0.56
N LYS A 53 8.51 16.94 -1.10
CA LYS A 53 9.11 17.45 -2.34
C LYS A 53 8.27 17.19 -3.59
N VAL A 54 7.42 16.16 -3.56
CA VAL A 54 6.60 15.72 -4.71
C VAL A 54 5.23 16.41 -4.75
N VAL A 55 4.76 16.96 -3.62
CA VAL A 55 3.52 17.76 -3.58
C VAL A 55 3.75 19.13 -4.24
N PRO A 56 2.91 19.58 -5.20
CA PRO A 56 3.09 20.85 -5.88
C PRO A 56 3.14 22.03 -4.89
N LYS A 57 4.10 22.95 -5.12
CA LYS A 57 4.36 24.14 -4.30
C LYS A 57 3.20 25.14 -4.34
N GLY A 58 2.16 24.88 -3.53
CA GLY A 58 1.11 25.85 -3.19
C GLY A 58 1.31 26.52 -1.83
N GLN A 59 2.19 26.00 -0.97
CA GLN A 59 2.53 26.60 0.32
C GLN A 59 4.03 26.62 0.52
N LYS A 60 4.60 27.82 0.66
CA LYS A 60 5.98 27.99 1.13
C LYS A 60 6.04 27.57 2.60
N TRP A 61 6.59 26.39 2.87
CA TRP A 61 7.13 26.06 4.18
C TRP A 61 8.64 26.21 4.09
N ASN A 62 9.19 27.20 4.79
CA ASN A 62 10.63 27.30 5.00
C ASN A 62 11.04 26.14 5.91
N VAL A 63 11.94 25.29 5.44
CA VAL A 63 12.30 24.00 6.07
C VAL A 63 13.39 24.19 7.14
N ASP A 64 13.93 25.38 7.32
CA ASP A 64 15.16 25.58 8.09
C ASP A 64 14.96 26.04 9.54
N ASP A 65 13.72 26.25 10.03
CA ASP A 65 13.45 26.72 11.40
C ASP A 65 12.22 26.06 12.07
N ALA A 66 12.19 24.73 12.19
CA ALA A 66 11.17 24.07 13.00
C ALA A 66 11.80 23.27 14.16
N PRO A 67 11.64 23.70 15.44
CA PRO A 67 12.11 22.94 16.58
C PRO A 67 11.28 21.67 16.80
N ASP A 68 11.90 20.71 17.46
CA ASP A 68 11.53 19.30 17.64
C ASP A 68 10.28 19.04 18.51
N GLN A 69 9.28 19.92 18.49
CA GLN A 69 8.07 19.78 19.31
C GLN A 69 6.78 19.97 18.52
N ILE A 70 5.88 19.00 18.71
CA ILE A 70 4.51 18.94 18.19
C ILE A 70 3.71 20.12 18.75
N PRO A 71 3.19 21.06 17.94
CA PRO A 71 2.23 22.04 18.42
C PRO A 71 0.83 21.41 18.51
N PRO A 72 0.05 21.71 19.57
CA PRO A 72 -1.31 21.22 19.69
C PRO A 72 -2.23 21.92 18.66
N SER A 73 -3.05 21.14 17.96
CA SER A 73 -4.06 21.65 17.04
C SER A 73 -5.05 22.56 17.76
N LYS A 74 -5.03 23.87 17.46
CA LYS A 74 -6.08 24.81 17.86
C LYS A 74 -7.30 24.64 16.94
N LYS A 75 -8.48 24.54 17.56
CA LYS A 75 -9.82 24.57 16.95
C LYS A 75 -10.04 25.88 16.18
N GLY A 76 -10.71 25.81 15.02
CA GLY A 76 -11.19 27.01 14.32
C GLY A 76 -12.09 26.72 13.12
N LYS A 77 -13.41 26.73 13.35
CA LYS A 77 -14.55 27.14 12.51
C LYS A 77 -14.60 26.77 11.01
N THR A 78 -15.66 26.01 10.67
CA THR A 78 -16.38 26.00 9.39
C THR A 78 -16.83 27.41 8.98
N PRO A 79 -16.80 27.72 7.68
CA PRO A 79 -17.91 28.44 7.04
C PRO A 79 -18.53 27.59 5.93
N GLU A 80 -19.85 27.63 5.89
CA GLU A 80 -20.71 27.06 4.86
C GLU A 80 -20.56 27.82 3.53
N GLY A 81 -20.64 27.05 2.44
CA GLY A 81 -21.19 27.39 1.13
C GLY A 81 -20.87 28.74 0.50
N GLU A 82 -20.08 28.70 -0.57
CA GLU A 82 -20.37 29.46 -1.78
C GLU A 82 -19.79 28.73 -3.00
N ASN A 83 -20.60 28.70 -4.06
CA ASN A 83 -20.39 27.99 -5.31
C ASN A 83 -19.34 28.72 -6.16
N SER A 84 -18.21 28.10 -6.45
CA SER A 84 -17.29 28.56 -7.48
C SER A 84 -16.65 27.35 -8.17
N GLU A 85 -16.97 27.20 -9.45
CA GLU A 85 -16.28 26.30 -10.39
C GLU A 85 -14.80 26.68 -10.45
N GLU A 86 -13.99 26.11 -9.57
CA GLU A 86 -12.56 26.01 -9.77
C GLU A 86 -12.30 24.70 -10.51
N THR A 87 -11.99 24.85 -11.78
CA THR A 87 -11.48 23.79 -12.64
C THR A 87 -10.16 23.29 -12.05
N GLU A 88 -10.27 22.29 -11.18
CA GLU A 88 -9.15 21.49 -10.69
C GLU A 88 -8.47 20.81 -11.89
N THR A 89 -7.56 21.51 -12.54
CA THR A 89 -6.51 20.90 -13.36
C THR A 89 -5.48 20.30 -12.40
N THR A 90 -5.93 19.32 -11.61
CA THR A 90 -5.03 18.30 -11.09
C THR A 90 -4.47 17.59 -12.31
N ALA A 91 -3.22 17.91 -12.66
CA ALA A 91 -2.47 17.14 -13.64
C ALA A 91 -2.28 15.73 -13.05
N LYS A 92 -3.30 14.89 -13.23
CA LYS A 92 -3.25 13.45 -12.99
C LYS A 92 -2.01 12.97 -13.74
N VAL A 93 -1.07 12.35 -13.03
CA VAL A 93 0.03 11.63 -13.66
C VAL A 93 -0.63 10.61 -14.59
N GLN A 94 -0.65 10.93 -15.87
CA GLN A 94 -1.20 10.02 -16.86
C GLN A 94 -0.18 8.91 -17.05
N PRO A 95 -0.64 7.65 -17.20
CA PRO A 95 0.23 6.57 -17.62
C PRO A 95 1.09 7.04 -18.79
N VAL A 96 2.40 6.80 -18.72
CA VAL A 96 3.35 7.09 -19.82
C VAL A 96 2.90 6.43 -21.13
N GLU A 97 2.06 5.39 -21.00
CA GLU A 97 1.54 4.60 -22.09
C GLU A 97 0.04 4.30 -21.90
N LYS A 98 -0.72 4.27 -23.00
CA LYS A 98 -2.11 3.79 -22.98
C LYS A 98 -2.14 2.32 -22.54
N LEU A 99 -3.08 1.96 -21.68
CA LEU A 99 -3.26 0.59 -21.20
C LEU A 99 -4.49 -0.05 -21.85
N LEU A 100 -4.41 -1.33 -22.16
CA LEU A 100 -5.48 -2.17 -22.70
C LEU A 100 -6.05 -3.05 -21.59
N ASN A 101 -7.37 -3.14 -21.48
CA ASN A 101 -8.04 -4.07 -20.58
C ASN A 101 -8.09 -5.46 -21.23
N ILE A 102 -7.72 -6.47 -20.46
CA ILE A 102 -7.86 -7.88 -20.82
C ILE A 102 -8.68 -8.62 -19.76
N GLU A 103 -9.43 -9.61 -20.19
CA GLU A 103 -10.18 -10.51 -19.30
C GLU A 103 -9.27 -11.63 -18.80
N ILE A 104 -9.14 -11.75 -17.48
CA ILE A 104 -8.40 -12.85 -16.86
C ILE A 104 -9.25 -14.11 -16.79
N ILE A 105 -10.56 -13.96 -16.59
CA ILE A 105 -11.50 -15.06 -16.69
C ILE A 105 -12.36 -14.81 -17.92
N PRO A 106 -12.26 -15.64 -18.98
CA PRO A 106 -13.04 -15.47 -20.20
C PRO A 106 -14.54 -15.40 -19.87
N GLY A 107 -15.20 -14.32 -20.31
CA GLY A 107 -16.64 -14.13 -20.11
C GLY A 107 -17.04 -13.52 -18.76
N ASN A 108 -16.09 -13.06 -17.95
CA ASN A 108 -16.38 -12.28 -16.74
C ASN A 108 -15.82 -10.85 -16.84
N PRO A 109 -16.66 -9.82 -17.10
CA PRO A 109 -16.21 -8.45 -17.28
C PRO A 109 -15.70 -7.79 -15.98
N GLU A 110 -16.03 -8.36 -14.81
CA GLU A 110 -15.54 -7.85 -13.52
C GLU A 110 -14.10 -8.30 -13.23
N LYS A 111 -13.63 -9.37 -13.89
CA LYS A 111 -12.33 -9.99 -13.64
C LYS A 111 -11.32 -9.64 -14.73
N THR A 112 -10.97 -8.36 -14.80
CA THR A 112 -10.08 -7.80 -15.83
C THR A 112 -8.79 -7.22 -15.23
N THR A 113 -7.74 -7.14 -16.04
CA THR A 113 -6.50 -6.42 -15.70
C THR A 113 -6.02 -5.58 -16.88
N ARG A 114 -4.98 -4.77 -16.66
CA ARG A 114 -4.45 -3.81 -17.63
C ARG A 114 -3.06 -4.20 -18.08
N ILE A 115 -2.83 -4.23 -19.40
CA ILE A 115 -1.52 -4.43 -20.02
C ILE A 115 -1.14 -3.25 -20.90
N GLY A 116 0.16 -3.04 -21.16
CA GLY A 116 0.62 -1.95 -22.04
C GLY A 116 0.13 -2.09 -23.48
N SER A 117 -0.29 -0.99 -24.10
CA SER A 117 -0.71 -0.93 -25.50
C SER A 117 0.43 -1.07 -26.51
N HIS A 118 1.66 -0.71 -26.14
CA HIS A 118 2.87 -0.77 -26.97
C HIS A 118 3.55 -2.14 -26.92
N LEU A 119 3.05 -3.09 -26.11
CA LEU A 119 3.52 -4.47 -26.20
C LEU A 119 3.28 -5.02 -27.61
N GLY A 120 4.25 -5.75 -28.15
CA GLY A 120 4.07 -6.48 -29.41
C GLY A 120 2.90 -7.45 -29.31
N GLU A 121 2.19 -7.69 -30.42
CA GLU A 121 0.98 -8.53 -30.44
C GLU A 121 1.23 -9.96 -29.94
N GLU A 122 2.43 -10.51 -30.20
CA GLU A 122 2.85 -11.81 -29.68
C GLU A 122 2.99 -11.78 -28.15
N ALA A 123 3.76 -10.83 -27.60
CA ALA A 123 3.92 -10.66 -26.16
C ALA A 123 2.60 -10.39 -25.43
N LYS A 124 1.68 -9.60 -26.03
CA LYS A 124 0.34 -9.39 -25.48
C LYS A 124 -0.43 -10.71 -25.33
N LYS A 125 -0.39 -11.56 -26.36
CA LYS A 125 -1.04 -12.88 -26.33
C LYS A 125 -0.42 -13.79 -25.27
N GLU A 126 0.91 -13.87 -25.23
CA GLU A 126 1.61 -14.70 -24.24
C GLU A 126 1.30 -14.28 -22.81
N ILE A 127 1.35 -12.97 -22.51
CA ILE A 127 1.02 -12.45 -21.18
C ILE A 127 -0.44 -12.71 -20.84
N THR A 128 -1.36 -12.47 -21.79
CA THR A 128 -2.79 -12.71 -21.57
C THR A 128 -3.04 -14.18 -21.23
N LEU A 129 -2.48 -15.10 -22.01
CA LEU A 129 -2.59 -16.54 -21.76
C LEU A 129 -1.97 -16.95 -20.42
N CYS A 130 -0.82 -16.38 -20.07
CA CYS A 130 -0.15 -16.63 -18.80
C CYS A 130 -1.04 -16.19 -17.61
N LEU A 131 -1.61 -14.98 -17.68
CA LEU A 131 -2.46 -14.46 -16.61
C LEU A 131 -3.78 -15.25 -16.50
N GLN A 132 -4.37 -15.64 -17.64
CA GLN A 132 -5.57 -16.49 -17.68
C GLN A 132 -5.31 -17.89 -17.11
N ARG A 133 -4.15 -18.48 -17.41
CA ARG A 133 -3.76 -19.80 -16.90
C ARG A 133 -3.54 -19.80 -15.38
N ASN A 134 -3.12 -18.67 -14.83
CA ASN A 134 -2.91 -18.49 -13.39
C ASN A 134 -4.03 -17.62 -12.79
N ALA A 135 -5.27 -17.72 -13.29
CA ALA A 135 -6.39 -16.90 -12.80
C ALA A 135 -6.71 -17.14 -11.31
N ASP A 136 -6.29 -18.27 -10.76
CA ASP A 136 -6.43 -18.71 -9.37
C ASP A 136 -5.54 -17.95 -8.39
N ILE A 137 -4.43 -17.35 -8.84
CA ILE A 137 -3.53 -16.57 -7.96
C ILE A 137 -4.09 -15.18 -7.62
N PHE A 138 -5.11 -14.73 -8.34
CA PHE A 138 -5.71 -13.41 -8.16
C PHE A 138 -6.80 -13.46 -7.11
N ALA A 139 -6.77 -12.47 -6.21
CA ALA A 139 -7.85 -12.27 -5.27
C ALA A 139 -8.88 -11.28 -5.82
N TRP A 140 -10.10 -11.76 -6.09
CA TRP A 140 -11.19 -10.94 -6.64
C TRP A 140 -12.11 -10.44 -5.52
N THR A 141 -12.26 -11.24 -4.49
CA THR A 141 -12.99 -10.97 -3.26
C THR A 141 -12.05 -11.10 -2.07
N PRO A 142 -12.38 -10.52 -0.91
CA PRO A 142 -11.59 -10.76 0.29
C PRO A 142 -11.44 -12.24 0.58
N GLN A 143 -12.46 -13.07 0.37
CA GLN A 143 -12.43 -14.52 0.61
C GLN A 143 -11.35 -15.25 -0.20
N ASP A 144 -10.93 -14.69 -1.34
CA ASP A 144 -9.88 -15.27 -2.17
C ASP A 144 -8.47 -15.01 -1.61
N LEU A 145 -8.31 -14.08 -0.65
CA LEU A 145 -7.04 -13.80 0.03
C LEU A 145 -6.72 -14.87 1.08
N GLN A 146 -6.58 -16.13 0.65
CA GLN A 146 -6.16 -17.20 1.54
C GLN A 146 -4.75 -16.87 2.08
N GLY A 147 -4.72 -16.36 3.32
CA GLY A 147 -3.48 -16.09 4.04
C GLY A 147 -2.70 -17.38 4.28
N ILE A 148 -1.54 -17.24 4.90
CA ILE A 148 -0.81 -18.41 5.37
C ILE A 148 -1.53 -18.96 6.60
N ASP A 149 -1.75 -20.27 6.64
CA ASP A 149 -2.37 -20.95 7.79
C ASP A 149 -1.60 -20.58 9.08
N PRO A 150 -2.28 -20.07 10.13
CA PRO A 150 -1.67 -19.78 11.42
C PRO A 150 -0.90 -20.96 12.03
N GLN A 151 -1.28 -22.20 11.71
CA GLN A 151 -0.56 -23.42 12.11
C GLN A 151 0.83 -23.52 11.48
N VAL A 152 1.02 -22.93 10.29
CA VAL A 152 2.29 -22.92 9.58
C VAL A 152 3.19 -21.80 10.09
N ILE A 153 2.65 -20.58 10.20
CA ILE A 153 3.39 -19.43 10.74
C ILE A 153 2.44 -18.44 11.39
N THR A 154 2.78 -18.02 12.60
CA THR A 154 2.09 -16.94 13.31
C THR A 154 3.11 -15.91 13.78
N HIS A 155 2.76 -14.64 13.67
CA HIS A 155 3.55 -13.56 14.24
C HIS A 155 3.17 -13.36 15.71
N HIS A 156 4.16 -13.45 16.60
CA HIS A 156 4.00 -13.06 18.00
C HIS A 156 4.55 -11.65 18.22
N LEU A 157 3.72 -10.77 18.76
CA LEU A 157 4.18 -9.48 19.24
C LEU A 157 4.98 -9.69 20.52
N ASN A 158 6.25 -9.29 20.52
CA ASN A 158 7.11 -9.34 21.71
C ASN A 158 6.80 -8.16 22.63
N ILE A 159 5.73 -8.28 23.41
CA ILE A 159 5.28 -7.27 24.38
C ILE A 159 5.69 -7.74 25.77
N ASP A 160 6.30 -6.84 26.56
CA ASP A 160 6.60 -7.11 27.96
C ASP A 160 5.29 -7.22 28.76
N PRO A 161 5.02 -8.36 29.43
CA PRO A 161 3.78 -8.58 30.19
C PRO A 161 3.55 -7.61 31.35
N SER A 162 4.57 -6.86 31.77
CA SER A 162 4.45 -5.85 32.84
C SER A 162 3.74 -4.57 32.38
N TYR A 163 3.62 -4.33 31.06
CA TYR A 163 2.91 -3.17 30.55
C TYR A 163 1.40 -3.32 30.72
N LYS A 164 0.76 -2.25 31.18
CA LYS A 164 -0.69 -2.18 31.33
C LYS A 164 -1.35 -2.04 29.95
N LEU A 165 -2.43 -2.80 29.75
CA LEU A 165 -3.30 -2.64 28.59
C LEU A 165 -3.92 -1.24 28.59
N VAL A 166 -3.92 -0.58 27.42
CA VAL A 166 -4.49 0.76 27.25
C VAL A 166 -5.70 0.69 26.33
N LYS A 167 -6.90 0.92 26.89
CA LYS A 167 -8.13 1.02 26.11
C LYS A 167 -8.22 2.39 25.44
N GLN A 168 -8.08 2.42 24.12
CA GLN A 168 -8.26 3.65 23.35
C GLN A 168 -9.74 3.93 23.08
N LYS A 169 -10.16 5.18 23.25
CA LYS A 169 -11.53 5.59 22.94
C LYS A 169 -11.78 5.51 21.43
N LYS A 170 -12.86 4.83 21.02
CA LYS A 170 -13.32 4.79 19.62
C LYS A 170 -13.56 6.21 19.11
N ARG A 171 -13.01 6.53 17.94
CA ARG A 171 -13.30 7.79 17.24
C ARG A 171 -14.71 7.72 16.64
N HIS A 172 -15.47 8.81 16.77
CA HIS A 172 -16.75 8.94 16.10
C HIS A 172 -16.51 9.42 14.67
N PHE A 173 -17.08 8.72 13.69
CA PHE A 173 -17.12 9.18 12.31
C PHE A 173 -18.52 9.70 11.97
N GLY A 174 -18.63 10.49 10.90
CA GLY A 174 -19.94 10.89 10.39
C GLY A 174 -20.74 9.69 9.86
N PRO A 175 -22.07 9.80 9.76
CA PRO A 175 -22.95 8.67 9.45
C PRO A 175 -22.64 7.99 8.11
N GLU A 176 -22.17 8.75 7.12
CA GLU A 176 -21.76 8.20 5.82
C GLU A 176 -20.53 7.28 5.96
N LYS A 177 -19.51 7.73 6.68
CA LYS A 177 -18.29 6.95 6.91
C LYS A 177 -18.56 5.74 7.79
N ASP A 178 -19.39 5.88 8.80
CA ASP A 178 -19.80 4.76 9.67
C ASP A 178 -20.48 3.66 8.86
N ARG A 179 -21.33 3.99 7.87
CA ARG A 179 -21.93 2.99 6.98
C ARG A 179 -20.90 2.25 6.15
N ILE A 180 -19.92 2.96 5.58
CA ILE A 180 -18.84 2.35 4.79
C ILE A 180 -17.97 1.44 5.68
N ILE A 181 -17.60 1.92 6.86
CA ILE A 181 -16.82 1.15 7.84
C ILE A 181 -17.57 -0.12 8.23
N GLN A 182 -18.87 -0.03 8.52
CA GLN A 182 -19.68 -1.19 8.90
C GLN A 182 -19.79 -2.20 7.78
N ALA A 183 -19.97 -1.75 6.53
CA ALA A 183 -20.02 -2.63 5.37
C ALA A 183 -18.70 -3.38 5.19
N GLU A 184 -17.56 -2.70 5.32
CA GLU A 184 -16.24 -3.33 5.20
C GLU A 184 -15.95 -4.28 6.37
N VAL A 185 -16.31 -3.92 7.61
CA VAL A 185 -16.19 -4.83 8.77
C VAL A 185 -17.00 -6.11 8.55
N ASN A 186 -18.24 -6.01 8.09
CA ASN A 186 -19.07 -7.19 7.81
C ASN A 186 -18.44 -8.06 6.72
N LYS A 187 -17.85 -7.45 5.69
CA LYS A 187 -17.16 -8.13 4.60
C LYS A 187 -15.95 -8.91 5.10
N LEU A 188 -15.14 -8.31 5.98
CA LEU A 188 -13.95 -8.94 6.58
C LEU A 188 -14.33 -10.03 7.60
N MET A 189 -15.39 -9.82 8.39
CA MET A 189 -15.93 -10.85 9.28
C MET A 189 -16.42 -12.08 8.48
N ALA A 190 -17.17 -11.86 7.39
CA ALA A 190 -17.65 -12.94 6.54
C ALA A 190 -16.51 -13.72 5.85
N ALA A 191 -15.35 -13.08 5.64
CA ALA A 191 -14.14 -13.73 5.13
C ALA A 191 -13.31 -14.43 6.22
N GLY A 192 -13.62 -14.25 7.50
CA GLY A 192 -12.89 -14.84 8.62
C GLY A 192 -11.54 -14.17 8.93
N TYR A 193 -11.26 -12.97 8.41
CA TYR A 193 -10.01 -12.25 8.69
C TYR A 193 -10.01 -11.47 10.00
N ILE A 194 -11.20 -11.17 10.50
CA ILE A 194 -11.38 -10.53 11.80
C ILE A 194 -12.43 -11.31 12.59
N GLU A 195 -12.25 -11.32 13.90
CA GLU A 195 -13.16 -11.95 14.85
C GLU A 195 -13.51 -10.98 15.97
N GLU A 196 -14.68 -11.17 16.57
CA GLU A 196 -15.08 -10.38 17.72
C GLU A 196 -14.38 -10.92 18.97
N ILE A 197 -13.66 -10.05 19.67
CA ILE A 197 -13.01 -10.37 20.94
C ILE A 197 -13.62 -9.55 22.08
N GLN A 198 -13.71 -10.18 23.25
CA GLN A 198 -14.05 -9.47 24.48
C GLN A 198 -12.79 -8.77 25.00
N PHE A 199 -12.82 -7.45 25.07
CA PHE A 199 -11.74 -6.70 25.69
C PHE A 199 -11.77 -6.95 27.21
N PRO A 200 -10.64 -7.36 27.82
CA PRO A 200 -10.57 -7.48 29.28
C PRO A 200 -10.83 -6.12 29.95
N GLU A 201 -11.50 -6.15 31.11
CA GLU A 201 -11.86 -4.96 31.91
C GLU A 201 -10.63 -4.16 32.39
#